data_AF-A0A6V7L6T7-F1
#
_entry.id   AF-A0A6V7L6T7-F1
#
_cell.length_a   1.000
_cell.length_b   1.000
_cell.length_c   1.000
_cell.angle_alpha   90.00
_cell.angle_beta   90.00
_cell.angle_gamma   90.00
#
_symmetry.space_group_name_H-M   'P 1'
#
loop_
_entity.id
_entity.type
_entity.pdbx_description
1 polymer ?
#
loop_
_entity_poly.entity_id
_entity_poly.type
_entity_poly.pdbx_seq_one_letter_code
_entity_poly.pdbx_strand_id
1 'polypeptide(L)' 'IPGTDVTIEKGTPVYVVLPGLHMNSEYFPNPHLFDPGRFDESNNVDSYPYMPFGEGPRTCI' A
#
# COMPACT_ATOMS: atom_id res chain seq x y z
N ILE A 1 -2.88 18.96 4.25
CA ILE A 1 -2.93 18.04 3.09
C ILE A 1 -4.04 18.56 2.19
N PRO A 2 -3.87 18.62 0.85
CA PRO A 2 -4.90 19.18 -0.04
C PRO A 2 -6.29 18.61 0.27
N GLY A 3 -7.29 19.48 0.44
CA GLY A 3 -8.67 19.06 0.74
C GLY A 3 -8.95 18.63 2.18
N THR A 4 -8.07 18.90 3.14
CA THR A 4 -8.26 18.57 4.57
C THR A 4 -7.80 19.72 5.48
N ASP A 5 -8.28 19.74 6.72
CA ASP A 5 -7.80 20.63 7.78
C ASP A 5 -6.52 20.11 8.49
N VAL A 6 -5.85 19.12 7.91
CA VAL A 6 -4.64 18.49 8.49
C VAL A 6 -3.38 19.26 8.08
N THR A 7 -2.67 19.80 9.06
CA THR A 7 -1.33 20.41 8.87
C THR A 7 -0.23 19.44 9.29
N ILE A 8 0.79 19.28 8.44
CA ILE A 8 2.00 18.50 8.75
C ILE A 8 3.12 19.50 8.98
N GLU A 9 3.58 19.60 10.23
CA GLU A 9 4.64 20.54 10.60
C GLU A 9 5.99 20.16 9.98
N LYS A 10 6.83 21.17 9.72
CA LYS A 10 8.17 20.96 9.17
C LYS A 10 8.97 20.03 10.08
N GLY A 11 9.58 19.00 9.47
CA GLY A 11 10.37 18.00 10.18
C GLY A 11 9.58 16.80 10.69
N THR A 12 8.26 16.78 10.48
CA THR A 12 7.44 15.60 10.79
C THR A 12 7.79 14.45 9.85
N PRO A 13 8.21 13.28 10.36
CA PRO A 13 8.45 12.11 9.51
C PRO A 13 7.12 11.55 9.00
N VAL A 14 7.09 11.16 7.72
CA VAL A 14 5.94 10.52 7.08
C VAL A 14 6.31 9.08 6.76
N TYR A 15 5.47 8.14 7.18
CA TYR A 15 5.69 6.71 7.00
C TYR A 15 4.59 6.09 6.15
N VAL A 16 4.99 5.26 5.20
CA VAL A 16 4.08 4.35 4.48
C VAL A 16 4.18 2.99 5.15
N VAL A 17 3.11 2.59 5.87
CA VAL A 17 3.09 1.34 6.64
C VAL A 17 2.61 0.20 5.76
N LEU A 18 3.53 -0.39 4.99
CA LEU A 18 3.22 -1.46 4.03
C LEU A 18 2.51 -2.68 4.65
N PRO A 19 2.90 -3.20 5.83
CA PRO A 19 2.18 -4.34 6.42
C PRO A 19 0.70 -4.03 6.70
N GLY A 20 0.38 -2.79 7.08
CA GLY A 20 -1.01 -2.36 7.30
C GLY A 20 -1.79 -2.32 6.00
N LEU A 21 -1.16 -1.87 4.91
CA LEU A 21 -1.77 -1.82 3.58
C LEU A 21 -1.97 -3.23 2.98
N HIS A 22 -0.93 -4.07 3.06
CA HIS A 22 -0.95 -5.45 2.56
C HIS A 22 -1.94 -6.34 3.31
N MET A 23 -2.26 -6.01 4.57
CA MET A 23 -3.21 -6.74 5.40
C MET A 23 -4.58 -6.06 5.49
N ASN A 24 -4.83 -4.99 4.74
CA ASN A 24 -6.12 -4.32 4.75
C ASN A 24 -7.13 -5.12 3.92
N SER A 25 -8.22 -5.57 4.56
CA SER A 25 -9.29 -6.33 3.93
C SER A 25 -10.06 -5.57 2.85
N GLU A 26 -9.98 -4.24 2.83
CA GLU A 26 -10.54 -3.40 1.76
C GLU A 26 -9.86 -3.66 0.42
N TYR A 27 -8.54 -3.89 0.43
CA TYR A 27 -7.75 -4.16 -0.78
C TYR A 27 -7.49 -5.65 -0.99
N PHE A 28 -7.34 -6.42 0.10
CA PHE A 28 -7.05 -7.85 0.05
C PHE A 28 -8.08 -8.64 0.87
N PRO A 29 -9.19 -9.11 0.25
CA PRO A 29 -10.19 -9.91 0.95
C PRO A 29 -9.57 -11.14 1.64
N ASN A 30 -9.93 -11.44 2.89
CA ASN A 30 -9.29 -12.48 3.69
C ASN A 30 -7.75 -12.35 3.76
N PRO A 31 -7.20 -11.21 4.21
CA PRO A 31 -5.78 -10.86 4.00
C PRO A 31 -4.77 -11.83 4.66
N HIS A 32 -5.21 -12.57 5.69
CA HIS A 32 -4.38 -13.55 6.38
C HIS A 32 -4.37 -14.93 5.70
N LEU A 33 -5.20 -15.14 4.68
CA LEU A 33 -5.16 -16.33 3.84
C LEU A 33 -4.07 -16.15 2.78
N PHE A 34 -3.07 -17.04 2.81
CA PHE A 34 -2.11 -17.17 1.73
C PHE A 34 -2.82 -17.71 0.47
N ASP A 35 -3.02 -16.83 -0.49
CA ASP A 35 -3.69 -17.12 -1.76
C ASP A 35 -2.85 -16.53 -2.91
N PRO A 36 -2.03 -17.36 -3.59
CA PRO A 36 -1.26 -16.94 -4.75
C PRO A 36 -2.12 -16.43 -5.90
N GLY A 37 -3.35 -16.94 -6.04
CA GLY A 37 -4.26 -16.60 -7.14
C GLY A 37 -4.67 -15.14 -7.15
N ARG A 38 -4.50 -14.40 -6.05
CA ARG A 38 -4.69 -12.94 -6.00
C ARG A 38 -3.96 -12.22 -7.12
N PHE A 39 -2.78 -12.70 -7.51
CA PHE A 39 -1.93 -12.05 -8.51
C PHE A 39 -2.10 -12.61 -9.93
N ASP A 40 -3.13 -13.44 -10.16
CA ASP A 40 -3.47 -13.91 -11.50
C ASP A 40 -3.89 -12.73 -12.39
N GLU A 41 -3.53 -12.78 -13.69
CA GLU A 41 -3.78 -11.69 -14.65
C GLU A 41 -5.27 -11.29 -14.72
N SER A 42 -6.19 -12.22 -14.45
CA SER A 42 -7.64 -11.96 -14.48
C SER A 42 -8.14 -11.08 -13.34
N ASN A 43 -7.37 -10.93 -12.25
CA ASN A 43 -7.86 -10.32 -11.01
C ASN A 43 -7.66 -8.80 -10.94
N ASN A 44 -7.11 -8.15 -11.98
CA ASN A 44 -6.95 -6.69 -12.11
C ASN A 44 -6.70 -5.99 -10.76
N VAL A 45 -5.69 -6.47 -10.04
CA VAL A 45 -5.37 -5.96 -8.71
C VAL A 45 -4.80 -4.57 -8.86
N ASP A 46 -5.37 -3.62 -8.11
CA ASP A 46 -4.80 -2.28 -7.99
C ASP A 46 -3.34 -2.40 -7.54
N SER A 47 -2.40 -1.77 -8.25
CA SER A 47 -0.98 -1.93 -7.95
C SER A 47 -0.56 -1.15 -6.69
N TYR A 48 -1.27 -0.08 -6.36
CA TYR A 48 -0.91 0.81 -5.24
C TYR A 48 -0.96 0.14 -3.85
N PRO A 49 -1.95 -0.71 -3.53
CA PRO A 49 -1.95 -1.46 -2.27
C PRO A 49 -0.82 -2.48 -2.11
N TYR A 50 -0.07 -2.80 -3.19
CA TYR A 50 0.99 -3.82 -3.17
C TYR A 50 2.34 -3.27 -3.65
N MET A 51 3.13 -2.73 -2.72
CA MET A 51 4.46 -2.15 -3.01
C MET A 51 5.56 -2.82 -2.18
N PRO A 52 5.82 -4.13 -2.33
CA PRO A 52 6.78 -4.86 -1.49
C PRO A 52 8.23 -4.35 -1.60
N PHE A 53 8.56 -3.67 -2.70
CA PHE A 53 9.88 -3.09 -2.95
C PHE A 53 9.88 -1.56 -2.92
N GLY A 54 8.78 -0.94 -2.47
CA GLY A 54 8.55 0.50 -2.59
C GLY A 54 8.14 0.92 -4.01
N GLU A 55 7.90 2.22 -4.18
CA GLU A 55 7.50 2.82 -5.46
C GLU A 55 8.25 4.14 -5.69
N GLY A 56 8.34 4.54 -6.97
CA GLY A 56 8.93 5.81 -7.39
C GLY A 56 10.46 5.82 -7.32
N PRO A 57 11.09 6.99 -7.12
CA PRO A 57 12.55 7.15 -7.22
C PRO A 57 13.34 6.47 -6.09
N ARG A 58 12.65 5.82 -5.13
CA ARG A 58 13.23 5.17 -3.95
C ARG A 58 12.85 3.69 -3.85
N THR A 59 12.36 3.09 -4.92
CA THR A 59 12.19 1.63 -5.03
C THR A 59 13.54 0.92 -4.86
N CYS A 60 13.50 -0.32 -4.37
CA CYS A 60 14.67 -1.21 -4.28
C CYS A 60 15.44 -1.29 -5.62
N ILE A 61 16.77 -1.30 -5.55
CA ILE A 61 17.70 -1.41 -6.71
C ILE A 61 18.15 -2.85 -6.88
#